data_AF-A0A163JDB0-F1
#
_entry.id   AF-A0A163JDB0-F1
#
_cell.length_a   1.000
_cell.length_b   1.000
_cell.length_c   1.000
_cell.angle_alpha   90.00
_cell.angle_beta   90.00
_cell.angle_gamma   90.00
#
_symmetry.space_group_name_H-M   'P 1'
#
loop_
_entity.id
_entity.type
_entity.pdbx_description
1 polymer ?
#
loop_
_entity_poly.entity_id
_entity_poly.type
_entity_poly.pdbx_seq_one_letter_code
_entity_poly.pdbx_strand_id
1 'polypeptide(L)'
;MSLWRNVIQCLRLHVRLSVPVTEADPLSFLLNKIPRTPRSSSTIKKWERLWPIITNLLLVLEILHHPDHTDHPLPDPDPFLFWLTHPPTI
;
A
#
# COMPACT_ATOMS: atom_id res chain seq x y z
N MET A 1 -16.85 1.91 15.72
CA MET A 1 -16.47 0.91 14.70
C MET A 1 -16.96 1.22 13.28
N SER A 2 -17.54 2.40 12.98
CA SER A 2 -18.20 2.68 11.69
C SER A 2 -17.33 3.40 10.65
N LEU A 3 -16.33 4.19 11.09
CA LEU A 3 -15.54 5.05 10.21
C LEU A 3 -14.71 4.25 9.19
N TRP A 4 -13.99 3.22 9.64
CA TRP A 4 -13.12 2.40 8.78
C TRP A 4 -13.90 1.68 7.67
N ARG A 5 -15.09 1.16 7.99
CA ARG A 5 -15.96 0.51 7.02
C ARG A 5 -16.45 1.47 5.94
N ASN A 6 -16.79 2.70 6.33
CA ASN A 6 -17.17 3.75 5.40
C ASN A 6 -15.99 4.17 4.53
N VAL A 7 -14.79 4.29 5.10
CA VAL A 7 -13.56 4.59 4.34
C VAL A 7 -13.25 3.49 3.32
N ILE A 8 -13.35 2.22 3.70
CA ILE A 8 -13.17 1.07 2.78
C ILE A 8 -14.12 1.18 1.59
N GLN A 9 -15.39 1.50 1.85
CA GLN A 9 -16.43 1.61 0.83
C GLN A 9 -16.26 2.85 -0.05
N CYS A 10 -16.05 4.03 0.54
CA CYS A 10 -15.89 5.29 -0.18
C CYS A 10 -14.64 5.28 -1.07
N LEU A 11 -13.51 4.76 -0.57
CA LEU A 11 -12.27 4.65 -1.34
C LEU A 11 -12.21 3.41 -2.24
N ARG A 12 -13.24 2.55 -2.19
CA ARG A 12 -13.33 1.29 -2.94
C ARG A 12 -12.05 0.45 -2.81
N LEU A 13 -11.54 0.31 -1.58
CA LEU A 13 -10.22 -0.29 -1.32
C LEU A 13 -10.07 -1.69 -1.91
N HIS A 14 -11.10 -2.53 -1.83
CA HIS A 14 -11.11 -3.87 -2.43
C HIS A 14 -10.79 -3.87 -3.92
N VAL A 15 -11.39 -2.96 -4.68
CA VAL A 15 -11.19 -2.86 -6.13
C VAL A 15 -9.80 -2.33 -6.43
N ARG A 16 -9.39 -1.25 -5.77
CA ARG A 16 -8.08 -0.62 -5.98
C ARG A 16 -6.92 -1.55 -5.64
N LEU A 17 -7.06 -2.33 -4.56
CA LEU A 17 -6.03 -3.25 -4.08
C LEU A 17 -6.15 -4.65 -4.71
N SER A 18 -7.19 -4.91 -5.51
CA SER A 18 -7.51 -6.25 -6.05
C SER A 18 -7.59 -7.31 -4.94
N VAL A 19 -8.28 -6.98 -3.84
CA VAL A 19 -8.48 -7.83 -2.66
C VAL A 19 -9.95 -8.26 -2.55
N PRO A 20 -10.26 -9.51 -2.18
CA PRO A 20 -11.63 -9.99 -2.02
C PRO A 20 -12.44 -9.12 -1.03
N VAL A 21 -13.72 -8.91 -1.34
CA VAL A 21 -14.66 -8.15 -0.48
C VAL A 21 -14.94 -8.83 0.87
N THR A 22 -14.54 -10.09 1.02
CA THR A 22 -14.65 -10.85 2.26
C THR A 22 -13.60 -10.45 3.30
N GLU A 23 -12.51 -9.80 2.88
CA GLU A 23 -11.48 -9.33 3.80
C GLU A 23 -11.96 -8.10 4.57
N ALA A 24 -11.94 -8.14 5.89
CA ALA A 24 -12.40 -7.00 6.70
C ALA A 24 -11.48 -5.78 6.59
N ASP A 25 -10.18 -6.02 6.36
CA ASP A 25 -9.17 -4.98 6.17
C ASP A 25 -8.30 -5.31 4.94
N PRO A 26 -8.69 -4.80 3.76
CA PRO A 26 -7.98 -5.10 2.52
C PRO A 26 -6.56 -4.53 2.50
N LEU A 27 -6.31 -3.46 3.26
CA LEU A 27 -5.00 -2.82 3.30
C LEU A 27 -4.02 -3.65 4.14
N SER A 28 -4.40 -4.04 5.36
CA SER A 28 -3.59 -4.95 6.18
C SER A 28 -3.38 -6.30 5.51
N PHE A 29 -4.41 -6.85 4.85
CA PHE A 29 -4.29 -8.09 4.09
C PHE A 29 -3.20 -7.99 3.02
N LEU A 30 -3.16 -6.88 2.28
CA LEU A 30 -2.16 -6.69 1.23
C LEU A 30 -0.77 -6.48 1.81
N LEU A 31 -0.62 -5.60 2.82
CA LEU A 31 0.67 -5.31 3.46
C LEU A 31 1.31 -6.56 4.08
N ASN A 32 0.50 -7.47 4.64
CA ASN A 32 1.00 -8.76 5.15
C ASN A 32 1.56 -9.69 4.05
N LYS A 33 1.26 -9.42 2.78
CA LYS A 33 1.80 -10.16 1.63
C LYS A 33 3.04 -9.51 1.02
N ILE A 34 3.60 -8.46 1.66
CA ILE A 34 4.87 -7.87 1.22
C ILE A 34 5.93 -8.98 1.17
N PRO A 35 6.61 -9.14 0.03
CA PRO A 35 7.43 -10.30 -0.22
C PRO A 35 8.72 -10.24 0.60
N ARG A 36 8.98 -11.30 1.40
CA ARG A 36 10.08 -11.35 2.38
C ARG A 36 11.43 -11.86 1.86
N THR A 37 11.60 -12.00 0.53
CA THR A 37 12.75 -12.60 -0.21
C THR A 37 12.76 -14.14 -0.32
N PRO A 38 13.34 -14.71 -1.40
CA PRO A 38 13.65 -14.13 -2.72
C PRO A 38 12.41 -14.03 -3.63
N ARG A 39 12.44 -13.11 -4.61
CA ARG A 39 11.27 -12.65 -5.37
C ARG A 39 11.41 -12.98 -6.85
N SER A 40 10.38 -13.58 -7.44
CA SER A 40 10.30 -13.71 -8.89
C SER A 40 10.15 -12.34 -9.56
N SER A 41 10.58 -12.22 -10.82
CA SER A 41 10.37 -11.01 -11.62
C SER A 41 8.88 -10.61 -11.73
N SER A 42 7.99 -11.60 -11.72
CA SER A 42 6.54 -11.38 -11.67
C SER A 42 6.07 -10.76 -10.34
N THR A 43 6.69 -11.14 -9.23
CA THR A 43 6.40 -10.56 -7.91
C THR A 43 6.86 -9.12 -7.85
N ILE A 44 8.06 -8.82 -8.33
CA ILE A 44 8.60 -7.45 -8.38
C ILE A 44 7.66 -6.54 -9.19
N LYS A 45 7.34 -6.92 -10.43
CA LYS A 45 6.42 -6.15 -11.30
C LYS A 45 5.04 -5.92 -10.68
N LYS A 46 4.52 -6.92 -9.97
CA LYS A 46 3.24 -6.80 -9.26
C LYS A 46 3.32 -5.71 -8.19
N TRP A 47 4.38 -5.73 -7.39
CA TRP A 47 4.56 -4.78 -6.28
C TRP A 47 4.93 -3.38 -6.76
N GLU A 48 5.73 -3.23 -7.81
CA GLU A 48 5.97 -1.94 -8.48
C GLU A 48 4.68 -1.28 -8.94
N ARG A 49 3.72 -2.05 -9.48
CA ARG A 49 2.41 -1.53 -9.90
C ARG A 49 1.50 -1.20 -8.72
N LEU A 50 1.50 -2.03 -7.68
CA LEU A 50 0.61 -1.86 -6.53
C LEU A 50 1.09 -0.77 -5.56
N TRP A 51 2.39 -0.57 -5.43
CA TRP A 51 2.99 0.37 -4.50
C TRP A 51 2.45 1.81 -4.62
N PRO A 52 2.39 2.45 -5.82
CA PRO A 52 1.84 3.81 -5.93
C PRO A 52 0.35 3.89 -5.55
N ILE A 53 -0.40 2.80 -5.69
CA ILE A 53 -1.80 2.74 -5.26
C ILE A 53 -1.87 2.72 -3.73
N ILE A 54 -1.02 1.92 -3.08
CA ILE A 54 -0.93 1.83 -1.62
C ILE A 54 -0.50 3.17 -1.03
N THR A 55 0.57 3.79 -1.54
CA THR A 55 1.07 5.07 -1.01
C THR A 55 0.04 6.19 -1.15
N ASN A 56 -0.63 6.28 -2.31
CA ASN A 56 -1.72 7.24 -2.51
C ASN A 56 -2.89 7.00 -1.53
N LEU A 57 -3.26 5.73 -1.30
CA LEU A 57 -4.30 5.40 -0.32
C LEU A 57 -3.90 5.77 1.10
N LEU A 58 -2.67 5.44 1.51
CA LEU A 58 -2.15 5.82 2.82
C LEU A 58 -2.11 7.33 3.00
N LEU A 59 -1.73 8.09 1.97
CA LEU A 59 -1.74 9.54 2.00
C LEU A 59 -3.16 10.09 2.18
N VAL A 60 -4.14 9.57 1.44
CA VAL A 60 -5.54 9.97 1.61
C VAL A 60 -6.03 9.66 3.03
N LEU A 61 -5.66 8.51 3.58
CA LEU A 61 -6.00 8.14 4.96
C LEU A 61 -5.35 9.08 5.98
N GLU A 62 -4.09 9.41 5.77
CA GLU A 62 -3.32 10.34 6.60
C GLU A 62 -3.98 11.72 6.62
N ILE A 63 -4.32 12.28 5.45
CA ILE A 63 -5.01 13.57 5.33
C ILE A 63 -6.39 13.54 6.02
N LEU A 64 -7.14 12.43 5.89
CA LEU A 64 -8.45 12.29 6.53
C LEU A 64 -8.36 12.21 8.05
N HIS A 65 -7.29 11.63 8.59
CA HIS A 65 -7.06 11.50 10.03
C HIS A 65 -6.38 12.73 10.64
N HIS A 66 -5.56 13.41 9.85
CA HIS A 66 -4.73 14.54 10.27
C HIS A 66 -4.96 15.72 9.31
N PRO A 67 -6.00 16.55 9.55
CA PRO A 67 -6.31 17.68 8.68
C PRO A 67 -5.20 18.75 8.64
N ASP A 68 -4.31 18.76 9.64
CA ASP A 68 -3.12 19.62 9.71
C ASP A 68 -1.86 18.95 9.11
N HIS A 69 -2.01 17.80 8.42
CA HIS A 69 -0.89 17.11 7.80
C HIS A 69 -0.20 18.02 6.77
N THR A 70 1.09 18.25 6.96
CA THR A 70 1.92 18.94 5.99
C THR A 70 2.53 17.87 5.09
N ASP A 71 2.19 17.88 3.80
CA ASP A 71 2.72 16.92 2.84
C ASP A 71 4.25 16.90 2.89
N HIS A 72 4.80 15.75 3.27
CA HIS A 72 6.21 15.47 3.11
C HIS A 72 6.40 14.71 1.79
N PRO A 73 7.16 15.27 0.82
CA PRO A 73 7.43 14.55 -0.42
C PRO A 73 8.15 13.23 -0.08
N LEU A 74 7.71 12.13 -0.71
CA LEU A 74 8.43 10.87 -0.59
C LEU A 74 9.88 11.08 -1.06
N PRO A 75 10.88 10.54 -0.34
CA PRO A 75 12.26 10.62 -0.77
C PRO A 75 12.44 9.93 -2.13
N ASP A 76 13.26 10.54 -2.98
CA ASP A 76 13.71 9.97 -4.26
C ASP A 76 15.15 9.45 -4.09
N PRO A 77 15.42 8.14 -4.28
CA PRO A 77 14.49 7.10 -4.73
C PRO A 77 13.55 6.58 -3.63
N ASP A 78 12.36 6.13 -4.05
CA ASP A 78 11.39 5.49 -3.17
C ASP A 78 12.03 4.30 -2.42
N PRO A 79 12.10 4.32 -1.08
CA PRO A 79 12.84 3.33 -0.30
C PRO A 79 12.33 1.90 -0.49
N PHE A 80 11.02 1.74 -0.70
CA PHE A 80 10.42 0.42 -0.90
C PHE A 80 10.74 -0.12 -2.29
N LEU A 81 10.64 0.71 -3.33
CA LEU A 81 11.01 0.30 -4.70
C LEU A 81 12.51 0.02 -4.82
N PHE A 82 13.34 0.82 -4.14
CA PHE A 82 14.78 0.58 -4.05
C PHE A 82 15.07 -0.77 -3.39
N TRP A 83 14.48 -1.04 -2.22
CA TRP A 83 14.60 -2.34 -1.56
C TRP A 83 14.00 -3.50 -2.38
N LEU A 84 12.92 -3.26 -3.13
CA LEU A 84 12.25 -4.26 -3.96
C LEU A 84 13.17 -4.77 -5.08
N THR A 85 13.92 -3.87 -5.68
CA THR A 85 14.86 -4.12 -6.78
C THR A 85 16.26 -4.52 -6.32
N HIS A 86 16.68 -4.06 -5.14
CA HIS A 86 17.99 -4.33 -4.54
C HIS A 86 17.84 -4.99 -3.15
N PRO A 87 17.34 -6.24 -3.07
CA PRO A 87 17.27 -6.93 -1.79
C PRO A 87 18.69 -7.09 -1.20
N PRO A 88 18.86 -6.90 0.12
CA PRO A 88 20.14 -7.20 0.75
C PRO A 88 20.48 -8.67 0.53
N THR A 89 21.64 -8.95 -0.05
CA THR A 89 22.24 -10.29 -0.05
C THR A 89 22.55 -10.66 1.40
N ILE A 90 21.74 -11.56 1.97
CA ILE A 90 22.03 -12.25 3.23
C ILE A 90 22.98 -13.41 2.92
#